data_AF-A0AAJ6EGW7-F1
#
_entry.id   AF-A0AAJ6EGW7-F1
#
_cell.length_a   1.000
_cell.length_b   1.000
_cell.length_c   1.000
_cell.angle_alpha   90.00
_cell.angle_beta   90.00
_cell.angle_gamma   90.00
#
_symmetry.space_group_name_H-M   'P 1'
#
loop_
_entity.id
_entity.type
_entity.pdbx_description
1 polymer ?
#
loop_
_entity_poly.entity_id
_entity_poly.type
_entity_poly.pdbx_seq_one_letter_code
_entity_poly.pdbx_strand_id
1 'polypeptide(L)'
;MRVGISPNPPKRSAGHARSSPTQAALFARARRNVPVVLTFPHPLAWWRTLRAEQFRERHIRVVRRLLSQSAIIGEPHWFLAAAGDAAVAIGVALRVQKSGTRTLVPLDLAMSAVLCIALDGNATAALVMASTLKRRSEIDARCAALSDSWLAHKGRKRPP
;
A
#
# COMPACT_ATOMS: atom_id res chain seq x y z
N MET A 1 -76.45 18.38 1.04
CA MET A 1 -75.41 17.51 0.42
C MET A 1 -74.54 18.36 -0.50
N ARG A 2 -73.24 18.52 -0.16
CA ARG A 2 -72.07 19.01 -0.95
C ARG A 2 -70.93 19.23 0.09
N VAL A 3 -70.06 18.25 0.35
CA VAL A 3 -68.69 18.07 -0.22
C VAL A 3 -67.95 19.41 -0.27
N GLY A 4 -66.94 19.72 0.54
CA GLY A 4 -65.75 18.94 0.90
C GLY A 4 -64.58 19.40 0.02
N ILE A 5 -63.49 19.91 0.61
CA ILE A 5 -62.08 20.00 0.14
C ILE A 5 -61.44 21.27 0.71
N SER A 6 -60.54 21.08 1.68
CA SER A 6 -59.58 22.07 2.18
C SER A 6 -58.25 21.87 1.42
N PRO A 7 -57.54 22.92 0.96
CA PRO A 7 -56.26 22.75 0.30
C PRO A 7 -55.14 22.69 1.34
N ASN A 8 -54.57 21.51 1.50
CA ASN A 8 -53.36 21.28 2.29
C ASN A 8 -52.12 21.47 1.38
N PRO A 9 -51.10 22.27 1.75
CA PRO A 9 -49.89 22.38 0.95
C PRO A 9 -48.94 21.18 1.14
N PRO A 10 -48.09 20.84 0.15
CA PRO A 10 -47.28 19.63 0.18
C PRO A 10 -46.09 19.75 1.13
N LYS A 11 -45.95 18.77 2.02
CA LYS A 11 -44.72 18.49 2.77
C LYS A 11 -43.62 18.06 1.79
N ARG A 12 -42.75 19.00 1.40
CA ARG A 12 -41.48 18.69 0.72
C ARG A 12 -40.55 18.04 1.74
N SER A 13 -40.27 16.75 1.53
CA SER A 13 -39.28 15.96 2.24
C SER A 13 -37.91 16.65 2.24
N ALA A 14 -37.37 16.90 3.43
CA ALA A 14 -36.04 17.43 3.61
C ALA A 14 -35.00 16.45 3.05
N GLY A 15 -34.37 16.84 1.94
CA GLY A 15 -33.19 16.19 1.42
C GLY A 15 -32.10 16.20 2.49
N HIS A 16 -31.55 15.02 2.78
CA HIS A 16 -30.35 14.88 3.60
C HIS A 16 -29.16 15.48 2.84
N ALA A 17 -28.96 16.79 2.98
CA ALA A 17 -27.71 17.44 2.64
C ALA A 17 -26.63 16.87 3.56
N ARG A 18 -25.80 15.96 3.05
CA ARG A 18 -24.54 15.62 3.71
C ARG A 18 -23.70 16.89 3.72
N SER A 19 -23.69 17.58 4.85
CA SER A 19 -22.87 18.76 5.07
C SER A 19 -21.42 18.38 4.84
N SER A 20 -20.79 19.00 3.84
CA SER A 20 -19.35 18.91 3.66
C SER A 20 -18.67 19.29 4.98
N PRO A 21 -17.73 18.48 5.49
CA PRO A 21 -17.11 18.76 6.77
C PRO A 21 -16.45 20.14 6.72
N THR A 22 -16.77 20.98 7.70
CA THR A 22 -16.24 22.34 7.81
C THR A 22 -14.72 22.31 7.83
N GLN A 23 -14.09 23.30 7.23
CA GLN A 23 -12.63 23.44 7.19
C GLN A 23 -11.99 23.34 8.59
N ALA A 24 -12.69 23.85 9.61
CA ALA A 24 -12.32 23.71 11.02
C ALA A 24 -12.28 22.24 11.50
N ALA A 25 -13.21 21.38 11.05
CA ALA A 25 -13.22 19.96 11.38
C ALA A 25 -12.07 19.19 10.70
N LEU A 26 -11.72 19.58 9.46
CA LEU A 26 -10.57 19.04 8.76
C LEU A 26 -9.25 19.43 9.46
N PHE A 27 -9.10 20.69 9.83
CA PHE A 27 -7.95 21.15 10.60
C PHE A 27 -7.89 20.54 12.00
N ALA A 28 -9.03 20.35 12.68
CA ALA A 28 -9.08 19.65 13.97
C ALA A 28 -8.66 18.18 13.85
N ARG A 29 -8.97 17.53 12.72
CA ARG A 29 -8.49 16.17 12.41
C ARG A 29 -6.99 16.15 12.10
N ALA A 30 -6.50 17.13 11.35
CA ALA A 30 -5.07 17.28 11.06
C ALA A 30 -4.23 17.63 12.31
N ARG A 31 -4.82 18.38 13.25
CA ARG A 31 -4.21 18.79 14.54
C ARG A 31 -4.26 17.71 15.62
N ARG A 32 -4.98 16.60 15.41
CA ARG A 32 -4.79 15.40 16.24
C ARG A 32 -3.42 14.86 15.90
N ASN A 33 -2.41 15.36 16.61
CA ASN A 33 -1.06 14.84 16.63
C ASN A 33 -1.11 13.40 17.17
N VAL A 34 -1.45 12.45 16.29
CA VAL A 34 -1.09 11.05 16.52
C VAL A 34 0.43 11.06 16.45
N PRO A 35 1.16 10.72 17.52
CA PRO A 35 2.60 10.61 17.44
C PRO A 35 2.92 9.59 16.35
N VAL A 36 3.39 10.08 15.19
CA VAL A 36 3.89 9.23 14.13
C VAL A 36 5.28 8.84 14.57
N VAL A 37 5.39 7.65 15.16
CA VAL A 37 6.71 7.05 15.44
C VAL A 37 7.35 6.74 14.10
N LEU A 38 8.25 7.62 13.66
CA LEU A 38 9.06 7.42 12.47
C LEU A 38 10.21 6.49 12.85
N THR A 39 9.98 5.18 12.79
CA THR A 39 11.08 4.21 12.82
C THR A 39 11.92 4.41 11.56
N PHE A 40 13.20 4.75 11.74
CA PHE A 40 14.17 4.76 10.65
C PHE A 40 14.98 3.46 10.65
N PRO A 41 15.13 2.78 9.51
CA PRO A 41 14.49 3.08 8.22
C PRO A 41 12.98 2.82 8.24
N HIS A 42 12.22 3.69 7.54
CA HIS A 42 10.77 3.56 7.42
C HIS A 42 10.39 2.15 6.91
N PRO A 43 9.32 1.51 7.40
CA PRO A 43 9.02 0.12 7.02
C PRO A 43 8.89 -0.12 5.52
N LEU A 44 8.41 0.87 4.76
CA LEU A 44 8.34 0.79 3.29
C LEU A 44 9.71 0.78 2.60
N ALA A 45 10.80 1.11 3.30
CA ALA A 45 12.16 1.01 2.77
C ALA A 45 12.84 -0.32 3.14
N TRP A 46 12.21 -1.20 3.93
CA TRP A 46 12.86 -2.43 4.37
C TRP A 46 13.22 -3.38 3.23
N TRP A 47 12.47 -3.39 2.13
CA TRP A 47 12.78 -4.20 0.94
C TRP A 47 14.17 -3.91 0.34
N ARG A 48 14.72 -2.73 0.63
CA ARG A 48 16.02 -2.22 0.15
C ARG A 48 17.04 -2.01 1.27
N THR A 49 16.76 -2.47 2.48
CA THR A 49 17.70 -2.41 3.61
C THR A 49 17.88 -3.73 4.35
N LEU A 50 16.93 -4.66 4.25
CA LEU A 50 16.97 -5.96 4.92
C LEU A 50 17.11 -7.10 3.90
N ARG A 51 17.92 -8.10 4.25
CA ARG A 51 18.01 -9.38 3.54
C ARG A 51 16.76 -10.22 3.77
N ALA A 52 16.50 -11.18 2.88
CA ALA A 52 15.33 -12.04 2.96
C ALA A 52 15.20 -12.77 4.32
N GLU A 53 16.34 -13.22 4.88
CA GLU A 53 16.39 -13.99 6.14
C GLU A 53 16.14 -13.12 7.39
N GLN A 54 16.27 -11.80 7.27
CA GLN A 54 16.08 -10.88 8.40
C GLN A 54 14.59 -10.58 8.65
N PHE A 55 13.70 -10.96 7.73
CA PHE A 55 12.26 -10.71 7.85
C PHE A 55 11.57 -11.70 8.81
N ARG A 56 11.16 -11.16 9.95
CA ARG A 56 10.32 -11.83 10.95
C ARG A 56 8.85 -11.49 10.72
N GLU A 57 7.94 -12.30 11.26
CA GLU A 57 6.48 -12.09 11.15
C GLU A 57 6.02 -10.70 11.62
N ARG A 58 6.66 -10.15 12.66
CA ARG A 58 6.38 -8.77 13.11
C ARG A 58 6.61 -7.73 12.01
N HIS A 59 7.64 -7.90 11.19
CA HIS A 59 7.94 -6.96 10.09
C HIS A 59 6.85 -7.07 9.02
N ILE A 60 6.45 -8.31 8.67
CA ILE A 60 5.39 -8.57 7.70
C ILE A 60 4.07 -7.94 8.15
N ARG A 61 3.70 -8.10 9.42
CA ARG A 61 2.48 -7.49 9.98
C ARG A 61 2.49 -5.97 9.91
N VAL A 62 3.62 -5.34 10.20
CA VAL A 62 3.76 -3.87 10.09
C VAL A 62 3.59 -3.43 8.63
N VAL A 63 4.27 -4.09 7.69
CA VAL A 63 4.18 -3.74 6.26
C VAL A 63 2.77 -3.95 5.73
N ARG A 64 2.12 -5.08 6.01
CA ARG A 64 0.73 -5.35 5.59
C ARG A 64 -0.26 -4.31 6.13
N ARG A 65 -0.11 -3.90 7.38
CA ARG A 65 -0.94 -2.84 7.97
C ARG A 65 -0.76 -1.49 7.27
N LEU A 66 0.47 -1.15 6.89
CA LEU A 66 0.73 0.08 6.13
C LEU A 66 0.13 -0.01 4.71
N LEU A 67 0.30 -1.15 4.04
CA LEU A 67 -0.25 -1.38 2.71
C LEU A 67 -1.78 -1.26 2.70
N SER A 68 -2.47 -1.83 3.69
CA SER A 68 -3.94 -1.76 3.78
C SER A 68 -4.48 -0.35 4.01
N GLN A 69 -3.63 0.61 4.41
CA GLN A 69 -3.97 2.01 4.63
C GLN A 69 -3.46 2.94 3.52
N SER A 70 -2.91 2.36 2.44
CA SER A 70 -2.24 3.10 1.37
C SER A 70 -3.06 3.12 0.08
N ALA A 71 -2.75 4.09 -0.77
CA ALA A 71 -3.24 4.17 -2.14
C ALA A 71 -2.10 4.64 -3.05
N ILE A 72 -2.07 4.14 -4.28
CA ILE A 72 -1.19 4.63 -5.34
C ILE A 72 -2.06 5.36 -6.36
N ILE A 73 -1.78 6.64 -6.59
CA ILE A 73 -2.51 7.46 -7.57
C ILE A 73 -2.26 6.88 -8.96
N GLY A 74 -3.33 6.67 -9.73
CA GLY A 74 -3.26 6.06 -11.06
C GLY A 74 -3.31 4.52 -11.07
N GLU A 75 -3.40 3.87 -9.90
CA GLU A 75 -3.50 2.41 -9.78
C GLU A 75 -4.85 2.02 -9.13
N PRO A 76 -5.96 1.98 -9.91
CA PRO A 76 -7.31 1.78 -9.36
C PRO A 76 -7.49 0.43 -8.66
N HIS A 77 -6.71 -0.58 -9.04
CA HIS A 77 -6.75 -1.92 -8.46
C HIS A 77 -5.70 -2.13 -7.35
N TRP A 78 -5.08 -1.06 -6.85
CA TRP A 78 -4.04 -1.14 -5.81
C TRP A 78 -4.50 -1.90 -4.57
N PHE A 79 -5.77 -1.77 -4.17
CA PHE A 79 -6.30 -2.46 -3.00
C PHE A 79 -6.16 -4.00 -3.08
N LEU A 80 -6.20 -4.60 -4.29
CA LEU A 80 -5.95 -6.03 -4.49
C LEU A 80 -4.48 -6.38 -4.25
N ALA A 81 -3.55 -5.57 -4.77
CA ALA A 81 -2.12 -5.72 -4.51
C ALA A 81 -1.81 -5.59 -3.01
N ALA A 82 -2.38 -4.58 -2.35
CA ALA A 82 -2.23 -4.37 -0.91
C ALA A 82 -2.82 -5.51 -0.07
N ALA A 83 -3.85 -6.20 -0.58
CA ALA A 83 -4.42 -7.39 0.03
C ALA A 83 -3.62 -8.68 -0.21
N GLY A 84 -2.60 -8.65 -1.08
CA GLY A 84 -1.72 -9.79 -1.35
C GLY A 84 -1.95 -10.50 -2.69
N ASP A 85 -2.72 -9.91 -3.61
CA ASP A 85 -2.82 -10.43 -4.97
C ASP A 85 -1.45 -10.31 -5.68
N ALA A 86 -0.84 -11.46 -5.96
CA ALA A 86 0.50 -11.55 -6.52
C ALA A 86 0.60 -10.92 -7.91
N ALA A 87 -0.37 -11.18 -8.79
CA ALA A 87 -0.34 -10.71 -10.17
C ALA A 87 -0.50 -9.18 -10.22
N VAL A 88 -1.44 -8.65 -9.43
CA VAL A 88 -1.68 -7.20 -9.38
C VAL A 88 -0.48 -6.50 -8.76
N ALA A 89 0.07 -6.99 -7.64
CA ALA A 89 1.22 -6.35 -6.99
C ALA A 89 2.46 -6.31 -7.88
N ILE A 90 2.78 -7.43 -8.55
CA ILE A 90 3.90 -7.51 -9.48
C ILE A 90 3.67 -6.57 -10.68
N GLY A 91 2.46 -6.57 -11.25
CA GLY A 91 2.11 -5.70 -12.37
C GLY A 91 2.26 -4.21 -12.03
N VAL A 92 1.78 -3.80 -10.85
CA VAL A 92 1.95 -2.42 -10.34
C VAL A 92 3.44 -2.11 -10.17
N ALA A 93 4.21 -2.99 -9.54
CA ALA A 93 5.65 -2.76 -9.31
C ALA A 93 6.42 -2.56 -10.63
N LEU A 94 6.11 -3.34 -11.66
CA LEU A 94 6.73 -3.19 -12.98
C LEU A 94 6.33 -1.88 -13.68
N ARG A 95 5.04 -1.49 -13.59
CA ARG A 95 4.57 -0.20 -14.14
C ARG A 95 5.24 0.98 -13.45
N VAL A 96 5.27 1.00 -12.13
CA VAL A 96 5.92 2.07 -11.35
C VAL A 96 7.41 2.19 -11.69
N GLN A 97 8.10 1.06 -11.85
CA GLN A 97 9.50 1.05 -12.31
C GLN A 97 9.64 1.64 -13.72
N LYS A 98 8.77 1.26 -14.66
CA LYS A 98 8.82 1.72 -16.05
C LYS A 98 8.48 3.21 -16.19
N SER A 99 7.57 3.71 -15.37
CA SER A 99 7.16 5.12 -15.39
C SER A 99 8.24 6.09 -14.95
N GLY A 100 9.41 5.60 -14.49
CA GLY A 100 10.53 6.44 -14.07
C GLY A 100 10.12 7.40 -12.97
N THR A 101 9.17 7.01 -12.12
CA THR A 101 8.53 7.89 -11.16
C THR A 101 9.59 8.56 -10.31
N ARG A 102 9.63 9.91 -10.35
CA ARG A 102 10.66 10.73 -9.69
C ARG A 102 10.61 10.62 -8.16
N THR A 103 9.51 10.09 -7.62
CA THR A 103 9.29 9.87 -6.19
C THR A 103 9.45 8.39 -5.84
N LEU A 104 10.20 8.11 -4.77
CA LEU A 104 10.44 6.75 -4.28
C LEU A 104 9.21 6.11 -3.63
N VAL A 105 8.20 6.90 -3.23
CA VAL A 105 7.07 6.41 -2.42
C VAL A 105 6.19 5.39 -3.15
N PRO A 106 5.74 5.59 -4.41
CA PRO A 106 4.97 4.57 -5.12
C PRO A 106 5.78 3.29 -5.35
N LEU A 107 7.09 3.43 -5.61
CA LEU A 107 7.99 2.29 -5.77
C LEU A 107 8.12 1.52 -4.46
N ASP A 108 8.33 2.23 -3.36
CA ASP A 108 8.45 1.63 -2.02
C ASP A 108 7.16 0.92 -1.59
N LEU A 109 5.99 1.48 -1.91
CA LEU A 109 4.69 0.80 -1.69
C LEU A 109 4.59 -0.47 -2.53
N ALA A 110 4.80 -0.38 -3.84
CA ALA A 110 4.66 -1.51 -4.74
C ALA A 110 5.65 -2.64 -4.40
N MET A 111 6.92 -2.30 -4.16
CA MET A 111 7.94 -3.27 -3.75
C MET A 111 7.69 -3.83 -2.35
N SER A 112 7.06 -3.08 -1.44
CA SER A 112 6.63 -3.61 -0.14
C SER A 112 5.50 -4.64 -0.26
N ALA A 113 4.59 -4.48 -1.22
CA ALA A 113 3.59 -5.51 -1.51
C ALA A 113 4.24 -6.77 -2.10
N VAL A 114 5.12 -6.61 -3.09
CA VAL A 114 5.89 -7.72 -3.68
C VAL A 114 6.73 -8.44 -2.62
N LEU A 115 7.35 -7.69 -1.69
CA LEU A 115 8.07 -8.23 -0.55
C LEU A 115 7.20 -9.17 0.29
N CYS A 116 5.99 -8.77 0.66
CA CYS A 116 5.08 -9.63 1.43
C CYS A 116 4.76 -10.93 0.68
N ILE A 117 4.47 -10.84 -0.62
CA ILE A 117 4.15 -11.99 -1.47
C ILE A 117 5.36 -12.91 -1.65
N ALA A 118 6.57 -12.36 -1.78
CA ALA A 118 7.80 -13.13 -1.85
C ALA A 118 8.06 -13.89 -0.54
N LEU A 119 7.81 -13.26 0.62
CA LEU A 119 7.95 -13.88 1.94
C LEU A 119 6.92 -14.98 2.21
N ASP A 120 5.75 -14.92 1.57
CA ASP A 120 4.75 -16.01 1.54
C ASP A 120 5.15 -17.16 0.60
N GLY A 121 6.26 -17.00 -0.13
CA GLY A 121 6.92 -18.04 -0.91
C GLY A 121 6.64 -18.04 -2.40
N ASN A 122 6.12 -16.94 -2.94
CA ASN A 122 5.97 -16.78 -4.38
C ASN A 122 7.34 -16.53 -5.05
N ALA A 123 7.78 -17.49 -5.88
CA ALA A 123 9.07 -17.44 -6.57
C ALA A 123 9.18 -16.26 -7.54
N THR A 124 8.10 -15.91 -8.26
CA THR A 124 8.08 -14.78 -9.19
C THR A 124 8.28 -13.46 -8.46
N ALA A 125 7.65 -13.28 -7.31
CA ALA A 125 7.84 -12.09 -6.48
C ALA A 125 9.28 -11.99 -5.95
N ALA A 126 9.88 -13.11 -5.52
CA ALA A 126 11.28 -13.15 -5.11
C ALA A 126 12.24 -12.76 -6.26
N LEU A 127 11.97 -13.23 -7.49
CA LEU A 127 12.73 -12.83 -8.67
C LEU A 127 12.57 -11.33 -9.00
N VAL A 128 11.37 -10.79 -8.85
CA VAL A 128 11.12 -9.34 -9.01
C VAL A 128 11.88 -8.54 -7.96
N MET A 129 11.93 -8.99 -6.71
CA MET A 129 12.76 -8.39 -5.66
C MET A 129 14.24 -8.38 -6.06
N ALA A 130 14.77 -9.55 -6.44
CA ALA A 130 16.16 -9.71 -6.82
C ALA A 130 16.55 -8.82 -8.00
N SER A 131 15.78 -8.85 -9.10
CA SER A 131 16.04 -8.06 -10.30
C SER A 131 15.94 -6.55 -10.05
N THR A 132 14.96 -6.10 -9.26
CA THR A 132 14.80 -4.69 -8.90
C THR A 132 15.99 -4.21 -8.06
N LEU A 133 16.42 -5.00 -7.07
CA LEU A 133 17.59 -4.69 -6.24
C LEU A 133 18.89 -4.72 -7.05
N LYS A 134 19.02 -5.65 -8.01
CA LYS A 134 20.18 -5.71 -8.90
C LYS A 134 20.32 -4.43 -9.72
N ARG A 135 19.24 -3.97 -10.35
CA ARG A 135 19.22 -2.67 -11.06
C ARG A 135 19.58 -1.52 -10.13
N ARG A 136 19.03 -1.52 -8.92
CA ARG A 136 19.33 -0.47 -7.93
C ARG A 136 20.77 -0.50 -7.43
N SER A 137 21.50 -1.61 -7.58
CA SER A 137 22.90 -1.73 -7.15
C SER A 137 23.85 -0.81 -7.93
N GLU A 138 23.43 -0.32 -9.10
CA GLU A 138 24.13 0.72 -9.86
C GLU A 138 24.16 2.06 -9.11
N ILE A 139 23.19 2.30 -8.23
CA ILE A 139 23.06 3.53 -7.43
C ILE A 139 23.48 3.30 -5.97
N ASP A 140 23.14 2.14 -5.41
CA ASP A 140 23.45 1.75 -4.04
C ASP A 140 24.03 0.34 -3.99
N ALA A 141 25.35 0.23 -3.91
CA ALA A 141 26.09 -1.04 -3.94
C ALA A 141 25.60 -2.06 -2.91
N ARG A 142 25.01 -1.63 -1.78
CA ARG A 142 24.41 -2.52 -0.77
C ARG A 142 23.30 -3.39 -1.33
N CYS A 143 22.61 -2.94 -2.38
CA CYS A 143 21.52 -3.69 -3.02
C CYS A 143 22.02 -4.95 -3.74
N ALA A 144 23.30 -5.07 -4.09
CA ALA A 144 23.84 -6.28 -4.71
C ALA A 144 23.69 -7.50 -3.78
N ALA A 145 24.17 -7.38 -2.53
CA ALA A 145 24.04 -8.46 -1.54
C ALA A 145 22.57 -8.75 -1.17
N LEU A 146 21.70 -7.74 -1.24
CA LEU A 146 20.26 -7.96 -1.03
C LEU A 146 19.67 -8.77 -2.19
N SER A 147 20.03 -8.44 -3.44
CA SER A 147 19.60 -9.17 -4.63
C SER A 147 19.93 -10.65 -4.54
N ASP A 148 21.17 -10.98 -4.16
CA ASP A 148 21.64 -12.35 -4.00
C ASP A 148 20.84 -13.10 -2.91
N SER A 149 20.53 -12.44 -1.78
CA SER A 149 19.69 -13.04 -0.73
C SER A 149 18.29 -13.40 -1.23
N TRP A 150 17.72 -12.60 -2.13
CA TRP A 150 16.39 -12.87 -2.72
C TRP A 150 16.42 -13.96 -3.78
N LEU A 151 17.53 -14.14 -4.52
CA LEU A 151 17.71 -15.28 -5.42
C LEU A 151 17.88 -16.59 -4.66
N ALA A 152 18.56 -16.57 -3.52
CA ALA A 152 18.72 -17.72 -2.65
C ALA A 152 17.46 -18.04 -1.82
N HIS A 153 16.50 -17.11 -1.76
CA HIS A 153 15.31 -17.26 -0.94
C HIS A 153 14.40 -18.38 -1.43
N LYS A 154 14.38 -19.48 -0.67
CA LYS A 154 13.35 -20.51 -0.79
C LYS A 154 12.21 -20.10 0.13
N GLY A 155 11.12 -19.62 -0.46
CA GLY A 155 9.90 -19.20 0.24
C GLY A 155 9.55 -20.02 1.48
N ARG A 156 9.06 -19.36 2.54
CA ARG A 156 8.51 -20.10 3.67
C ARG A 156 7.26 -20.86 3.21
N LYS A 157 7.24 -22.19 3.33
CA LYS A 157 5.99 -22.95 3.20
C LYS A 157 5.05 -22.48 4.31
N ARG A 158 3.93 -21.88 3.94
CA ARG A 158 2.84 -21.59 4.88
C ARG A 158 2.33 -22.95 5.42
N PRO A 159 2.35 -23.20 6.74
CA PRO A 159 1.66 -24.37 7.27
C PRO A 159 0.15 -24.24 6.98
N PRO A 160 -0.55 -25.37 6.76
CA PRO A 160 -1.95 -25.40 6.35
C PRO A 160 -2.87 -24.65 7.33
#